data_AF-A0AAD0M607-F1
#
_entry.id   AF-A0AAD0M607-F1
#
_cell.length_a   1.000
_cell.length_b   1.000
_cell.length_c   1.000
_cell.angle_alpha   90.00
_cell.angle_beta   90.00
_cell.angle_gamma   90.00
#
_symmetry.space_group_name_H-M   'P 1'
#
loop_
_entity.id
_entity.type
_entity.pdbx_description
1 polymer ?
#
loop_
_entity_poly.entity_id
_entity_poly.type
_entity_poly.pdbx_seq_one_letter_code
_entity_poly.pdbx_strand_id
1 'polypeptide(L)'
;MIGFVDTSDGQVMWLTLPASTLGMAVSEWEAIRSYMEEGPSALRKPMMGTDMEEGTVEFFHMCRRGYLLDHGCLRYVFGFLLIQFFSGWTLPCHIASWVKRLPKTAFPKAVQDWSKPLPREQWQAPSAELIAQSEEVRKSLRKGMTIFEHFSAQQQRRAKDHADH
;
A
#
# COMPACT_ATOMS: atom_id res chain seq x y z
N MET A 1 -6.18 -12.46 15.43
CA MET A 1 -4.78 -12.86 15.69
C MET A 1 -4.41 -13.89 14.65
N ILE A 2 -3.37 -13.64 13.86
CA ILE A 2 -2.88 -14.55 12.82
C ILE A 2 -1.47 -14.99 13.22
N GLY A 3 -1.22 -16.30 13.25
CA GLY A 3 0.08 -16.86 13.59
C GLY A 3 0.83 -17.29 12.33
N PHE A 4 2.12 -16.97 12.26
CA PHE A 4 3.01 -17.46 11.20
C PHE A 4 4.26 -18.07 11.83
N VAL A 5 4.78 -19.11 11.20
CA VAL A 5 6.04 -19.75 11.62
C VAL A 5 7.15 -19.19 10.74
N ASP A 6 8.16 -18.59 11.36
CA ASP A 6 9.36 -18.18 10.66
C ASP A 6 10.08 -19.42 10.12
N THR A 7 10.35 -19.44 8.82
CA THR A 7 11.01 -20.57 8.15
C THR A 7 12.50 -20.66 8.47
N SER A 8 13.10 -19.59 9.00
CA SER A 8 14.51 -19.54 9.37
C SER A 8 14.78 -20.04 10.79
N ASP A 9 13.99 -19.57 11.78
CA ASP A 9 14.23 -19.83 13.20
C ASP A 9 13.14 -20.70 13.88
N GLY A 10 12.06 -21.04 13.17
CA GLY A 10 10.95 -21.84 13.71
C GLY A 10 10.12 -21.13 14.79
N GLN A 11 10.37 -19.84 15.04
CA GLN A 11 9.61 -19.04 15.99
C GLN A 11 8.20 -18.75 15.47
N VAL A 12 7.22 -18.90 16.36
CA VAL A 12 5.82 -18.55 16.06
C VAL A 12 5.62 -17.07 16.36
N MET A 13 5.40 -16.29 15.32
CA MET A 13 5.07 -14.87 15.43
C MET A 13 3.56 -14.68 15.37
N TRP A 14 3.04 -13.86 16.28
CA TRP A 14 1.62 -13.54 16.35
C TRP A 14 1.38 -12.11 15.88
N LEU A 15 0.58 -11.95 14.82
CA LEU A 15 0.08 -10.67 14.36
C LEU A 15 -1.31 -10.42 14.93
N THR A 16 -1.44 -9.37 15.75
CA THR A 16 -2.76 -8.89 16.22
C THR A 16 -3.14 -7.68 15.39
N LEU A 17 -4.04 -7.89 14.43
CA LEU A 17 -4.64 -6.81 13.66
C LEU A 17 -5.82 -6.23 14.46
N PRO A 18 -5.85 -4.92 14.74
CA PRO A 18 -7.01 -4.30 15.38
C PRO A 18 -8.16 -4.19 14.38
N ALA A 19 -9.30 -4.78 14.71
CA ALA A 19 -10.55 -4.61 13.98
C ALA A 19 -11.54 -3.82 14.85
N SER A 20 -12.26 -2.86 14.27
CA SER A 20 -13.18 -1.98 15.01
C SER A 20 -14.46 -2.69 15.46
N THR A 21 -14.85 -3.78 14.80
CA THR A 21 -16.03 -4.59 15.14
C THR A 21 -15.78 -6.08 14.87
N LEU A 22 -16.55 -6.95 15.54
CA LEU A 22 -16.50 -8.40 15.28
C LEU A 22 -16.86 -8.74 13.83
N GLY A 23 -17.87 -8.05 13.26
CA GLY A 23 -18.27 -8.26 11.87
C GLY A 23 -17.14 -7.94 10.88
N MET A 24 -16.38 -6.89 11.15
CA MET A 24 -15.19 -6.58 10.36
C MET A 24 -14.11 -7.66 10.50
N ALA A 25 -13.81 -8.09 11.74
CA ALA A 25 -12.82 -9.16 11.97
C ALA A 25 -13.18 -10.47 11.24
N VAL A 26 -14.46 -10.87 11.28
CA VAL A 26 -14.96 -12.06 10.56
C VAL A 26 -14.86 -11.86 9.06
N SER A 27 -15.20 -10.67 8.55
CA SER A 27 -15.11 -10.38 7.11
C SER A 27 -13.66 -10.39 6.57
N GLU A 28 -12.70 -9.90 7.35
CA GLU A 28 -11.28 -9.95 7.01
C GLU A 28 -10.79 -11.40 6.97
N TRP A 29 -11.21 -12.21 7.94
CA TRP A 29 -10.83 -13.62 7.99
C TRP A 29 -11.42 -14.41 6.82
N GLU A 30 -12.71 -14.21 6.50
CA GLU A 30 -13.35 -14.83 5.33
C GLU A 30 -12.69 -14.39 4.01
N ALA A 31 -12.28 -13.12 3.90
CA ALA A 31 -11.56 -12.64 2.71
C ALA A 31 -10.21 -13.35 2.53
N ILE A 32 -9.44 -13.51 3.61
CA ILE A 32 -8.16 -14.24 3.60
C ILE A 32 -8.39 -15.71 3.23
N ARG A 33 -9.38 -16.36 3.84
CA ARG A 33 -9.72 -17.76 3.57
C ARG A 33 -10.12 -17.96 2.10
N SER A 34 -11.04 -17.17 1.58
CA SER A 34 -11.46 -17.22 0.17
C SER A 34 -10.30 -16.96 -0.79
N TYR A 35 -9.39 -16.04 -0.46
CA TYR A 35 -8.18 -15.82 -1.26
C TYR A 35 -7.27 -17.06 -1.28
N MET A 36 -7.07 -17.71 -0.13
CA MET A 36 -6.21 -18.90 -0.02
C MET A 36 -6.82 -20.12 -0.72
N GLU A 37 -8.13 -20.30 -0.66
CA GLU A 37 -8.82 -21.47 -1.22
C GLU A 37 -9.10 -21.34 -2.73
N GLU A 38 -9.57 -20.18 -3.17
CA GLU A 38 -10.12 -19.98 -4.52
C GLU A 38 -9.30 -18.97 -5.36
N GLY A 39 -8.29 -18.35 -4.76
CA GLY A 39 -7.40 -17.40 -5.42
C GLY A 39 -7.96 -15.96 -5.51
N PRO A 40 -7.27 -15.06 -6.23
CA PRO A 40 -7.59 -13.64 -6.27
C PRO A 40 -8.98 -13.31 -6.84
N SER A 41 -9.54 -14.18 -7.68
CA SER A 41 -10.86 -13.99 -8.30
C SER A 41 -12.03 -14.16 -7.34
N ALA A 42 -11.82 -14.84 -6.20
CA ALA A 42 -12.85 -15.05 -5.19
C ALA A 42 -12.99 -13.88 -4.22
N LEU A 43 -12.02 -12.96 -4.21
CA LEU A 43 -12.11 -11.75 -3.43
C LEU A 43 -13.28 -10.91 -3.95
N ARG A 44 -14.20 -10.57 -3.04
CA ARG A 44 -15.24 -9.59 -3.35
C ARG A 44 -14.58 -8.29 -3.76
N LYS A 45 -15.17 -7.61 -4.73
CA LYS A 45 -14.74 -6.26 -5.10
C LYS A 45 -14.71 -5.40 -3.83
N PRO A 46 -13.64 -4.63 -3.61
CA PRO A 46 -13.54 -3.72 -2.48
C PRO A 46 -14.83 -2.92 -2.32
N MET A 47 -15.42 -2.94 -1.12
CA MET A 47 -16.57 -2.09 -0.80
C MET A 47 -16.20 -0.60 -0.88
N MET A 48 -14.92 -0.31 -0.66
CA MET A 48 -14.26 0.96 -0.89
C MET A 48 -13.59 0.93 -2.26
N GLY A 49 -13.99 1.81 -3.18
CA GLY A 49 -13.15 2.10 -4.35
C GLY A 49 -11.76 2.56 -3.87
N THR A 50 -10.72 2.39 -4.69
CA THR A 50 -9.36 2.86 -4.38
C THR A 50 -9.31 4.35 -4.01
N ASP A 51 -10.31 5.11 -4.43
CA ASP A 51 -10.41 6.56 -4.24
C ASP A 51 -11.25 6.95 -3.01
N MET A 52 -11.81 5.97 -2.29
CA MET A 52 -12.69 6.20 -1.14
C MET A 52 -11.87 6.35 0.15
N GLU A 53 -11.07 7.41 0.20
CA GLU A 53 -10.27 7.78 1.38
C GLU A 53 -11.11 8.50 2.44
N GLU A 54 -10.69 8.40 3.71
CA GLU A 54 -11.23 9.21 4.81
C GLU A 54 -11.16 10.71 4.46
N GLY A 55 -12.29 11.42 4.61
CA GLY A 55 -12.43 12.83 4.22
C GLY A 55 -12.96 13.06 2.80
N THR A 56 -13.34 12.01 2.07
CA THR A 56 -14.11 12.14 0.81
C THR A 56 -15.62 12.13 1.06
N VAL A 57 -16.38 12.70 0.13
CA VAL A 57 -17.86 12.70 0.16
C VAL A 57 -18.41 11.27 0.04
N GLU A 58 -17.78 10.43 -0.79
CA GLU A 58 -18.18 9.03 -1.00
C GLU A 58 -18.01 8.18 0.27
N PHE A 59 -16.86 8.33 0.95
CA PHE A 59 -16.62 7.68 2.24
C PHE A 59 -17.72 8.02 3.24
N PHE A 60 -18.10 9.28 3.33
CA PHE A 60 -19.17 9.68 4.23
C PHE A 60 -20.54 9.13 3.83
N HIS A 61 -20.89 9.11 2.54
CA HIS A 61 -22.15 8.52 2.08
C HIS A 61 -22.22 7.03 2.38
N MET A 62 -21.08 6.34 2.41
CA MET A 62 -20.99 4.98 2.92
C MET A 62 -21.22 4.91 4.44
N CYS A 63 -20.56 5.75 5.25
CA CYS A 63 -20.83 5.84 6.69
C CYS A 63 -22.30 6.13 7.01
N ARG A 64 -22.95 7.03 6.25
CA ARG A 64 -24.38 7.34 6.38
C ARG A 64 -25.26 6.11 6.16
N ARG A 65 -24.93 5.32 5.13
CA ARG A 65 -25.65 4.06 4.83
C ARG A 65 -25.44 3.03 5.93
N GLY A 66 -24.20 2.85 6.40
CA GLY A 66 -23.90 1.97 7.53
C GLY A 66 -24.66 2.37 8.80
N TYR A 67 -24.62 3.66 9.16
CA TYR A 67 -25.30 4.16 10.35
C TYR A 67 -26.82 3.93 10.30
N LEU A 68 -27.44 4.10 9.12
CA LEU A 68 -28.87 3.84 8.92
C LEU A 68 -29.22 2.36 9.06
N LEU A 69 -28.33 1.45 8.63
CA LEU A 69 -28.52 0.00 8.77
C LEU A 69 -28.38 -0.46 10.23
N ASP A 70 -27.45 0.14 10.97
CA ASP A 70 -27.13 -0.27 12.34
C ASP A 70 -28.04 0.40 13.40
N HIS A 71 -28.73 1.50 13.06
CA HIS A 71 -29.51 2.28 14.02
C HIS A 71 -30.93 2.56 13.56
N GLY A 72 -31.87 2.56 14.51
CA GLY A 72 -33.27 2.92 14.26
C GLY A 72 -33.46 4.38 13.82
N CYS A 73 -34.60 4.65 13.17
CA CYS A 73 -34.90 5.96 12.54
C CYS A 73 -34.73 7.16 13.49
N LEU A 74 -35.14 7.05 14.75
CA LEU A 74 -34.97 8.11 15.75
C LEU A 74 -33.49 8.45 15.97
N ARG A 75 -32.64 7.44 16.16
CA ARG A 75 -31.20 7.64 16.37
C ARG A 75 -30.54 8.19 15.11
N TYR A 76 -30.99 7.77 13.93
CA TYR A 76 -30.52 8.33 12.66
C TYR A 76 -30.84 9.82 12.52
N VAL A 77 -32.09 10.24 12.79
CA VAL A 77 -32.49 11.64 12.68
C VAL A 77 -31.75 12.51 13.70
N PHE A 78 -31.78 12.14 14.98
CA PHE A 78 -31.23 12.98 16.05
C PHE A 78 -29.71 12.85 16.21
N GLY A 79 -29.14 11.67 15.94
CA GLY A 79 -27.71 11.40 16.13
C GLY A 79 -26.87 11.62 14.88
N PHE A 80 -27.44 11.45 13.68
CA PHE A 80 -26.67 11.60 12.44
C PHE A 80 -27.09 12.86 11.65
N LEU A 81 -28.37 13.03 11.32
CA LEU A 81 -28.81 14.13 10.46
C LEU A 81 -28.70 15.51 11.11
N LEU A 82 -29.04 15.63 12.40
CA LEU A 82 -28.90 16.92 13.09
C LEU A 82 -27.44 17.33 13.22
N ILE A 83 -26.57 16.42 13.68
CA ILE A 83 -25.14 16.70 13.82
C ILE A 83 -24.55 17.06 12.46
N GLN A 84 -24.93 16.33 11.40
CA GLN A 84 -24.56 16.65 10.03
C GLN A 84 -24.94 18.08 9.63
N PHE A 85 -26.20 18.47 9.88
CA PHE A 85 -26.71 19.76 9.46
C PHE A 85 -25.96 20.90 10.16
N PHE A 86 -25.72 20.78 11.47
CA PHE A 86 -25.03 21.81 12.24
C PHE A 86 -23.51 21.83 12.05
N SER A 87 -22.88 20.69 11.79
CA SER A 87 -21.43 20.63 11.56
C SER A 87 -21.01 21.06 10.16
N GLY A 88 -21.93 21.02 9.18
CA GLY A 88 -21.63 21.42 7.80
C GLY A 88 -20.50 20.63 7.15
N TRP A 89 -20.16 19.43 7.64
CA TRP A 89 -18.92 18.72 7.29
C TRP A 89 -18.86 18.27 5.81
N THR A 90 -19.98 18.31 5.08
CA THR A 90 -19.98 18.13 3.61
C THR A 90 -19.13 19.18 2.91
N LEU A 91 -19.12 20.42 3.42
CA LEU A 91 -18.42 21.55 2.83
C LEU A 91 -16.88 21.35 2.90
N PRO A 92 -16.26 21.02 4.06
CA PRO A 92 -14.86 20.58 4.13
C PRO A 92 -14.49 19.47 3.16
N CYS A 93 -15.33 18.45 2.96
CA CYS A 93 -15.03 17.36 2.03
C CYS A 93 -15.05 17.81 0.57
N HIS A 94 -15.98 18.69 0.19
CA HIS A 94 -15.97 19.30 -1.13
C HIS A 94 -14.73 20.18 -1.33
N ILE A 95 -14.34 20.97 -0.32
CA ILE A 95 -13.13 21.79 -0.35
C ILE A 95 -11.89 20.91 -0.49
N ALA A 96 -11.75 19.85 0.31
CA ALA A 96 -10.65 18.90 0.21
C ALA A 96 -10.58 18.26 -1.18
N SER A 97 -11.72 17.86 -1.76
CA SER A 97 -11.77 17.33 -3.12
C SER A 97 -11.34 18.37 -4.17
N TRP A 98 -11.71 19.63 -3.96
CA TRP A 98 -11.32 20.74 -4.84
C TRP A 98 -9.83 21.03 -4.73
N VAL A 99 -9.28 21.09 -3.51
CA VAL A 99 -7.84 21.26 -3.26
C VAL A 99 -7.03 20.11 -3.86
N LYS A 100 -7.49 18.86 -3.75
CA LYS A 100 -6.85 17.70 -4.41
C LYS A 100 -6.81 17.85 -5.93
N ARG A 101 -7.82 18.48 -6.53
CA ARG A 101 -7.91 18.76 -7.99
C ARG A 101 -7.12 19.98 -8.43
N LEU A 102 -6.73 20.87 -7.51
CA LEU A 102 -5.88 22.00 -7.88
C LEU A 102 -4.58 21.47 -8.47
N PRO A 103 -4.05 22.11 -9.52
CA PRO A 103 -2.74 21.75 -10.04
C PRO A 103 -1.75 21.90 -8.89
N LYS A 104 -1.17 20.77 -8.46
CA LYS A 104 -0.11 20.78 -7.44
C LYS A 104 0.94 21.75 -7.97
N THR A 105 1.21 22.81 -7.20
CA THR A 105 2.22 23.81 -7.57
C THR A 105 3.46 23.06 -8.02
N ALA A 106 3.93 23.35 -9.22
CA ALA A 106 5.14 22.75 -9.74
C ALA A 106 6.23 22.82 -8.68
N PHE A 107 7.08 21.79 -8.60
CA PHE A 107 8.14 21.73 -7.61
C PHE A 107 8.90 23.07 -7.54
N PRO A 108 9.36 23.51 -6.35
CA PRO A 108 10.13 24.75 -6.22
C PRO A 108 11.22 24.85 -7.29
N LYS A 109 11.56 26.04 -7.79
CA LYS A 109 12.58 26.18 -8.86
C LYS A 109 13.90 25.51 -8.50
N ALA A 110 14.34 25.63 -7.25
CA ALA A 110 15.50 24.90 -6.73
C ALA A 110 15.36 23.38 -6.92
N VAL A 111 14.15 22.86 -6.69
CA VAL A 111 13.81 21.45 -6.89
C VAL A 111 13.68 21.07 -8.39
N GLN A 112 13.47 22.03 -9.28
CA GLN A 112 13.54 21.75 -10.72
C GLN A 112 14.98 21.78 -11.22
N ASP A 113 15.80 22.69 -10.69
CA ASP A 113 17.16 22.93 -11.13
C ASP A 113 18.11 21.79 -10.75
N TRP A 114 18.07 21.28 -9.51
CA TRP A 114 18.82 20.06 -9.12
C TRP A 114 18.31 18.77 -9.80
N SER A 115 17.09 18.77 -10.35
CA SER A 115 16.51 17.61 -11.04
C SER A 115 16.81 17.61 -12.54
N LYS A 116 17.43 18.67 -13.08
CA LYS A 116 17.90 18.67 -14.46
C LYS A 116 19.00 17.61 -14.61
N PRO A 117 19.01 16.84 -15.71
CA PRO A 117 20.06 15.88 -15.96
C PRO A 117 21.41 16.58 -15.97
N LEU A 118 22.43 15.93 -15.40
CA LEU A 118 23.79 16.42 -15.45
C LEU A 118 24.24 16.61 -16.90
N PRO A 119 25.05 17.63 -17.22
CA PRO A 119 25.67 17.77 -18.53
C PRO A 119 26.42 16.49 -18.93
N ARG A 120 26.40 16.14 -20.22
CA ARG A 120 27.02 14.90 -20.73
C ARG A 120 28.52 14.83 -20.44
N GLU A 121 29.16 15.98 -20.34
CA GLU A 121 30.59 16.13 -20.03
C GLU A 121 30.91 15.69 -18.60
N GLN A 122 29.92 15.71 -17.70
CA GLN A 122 30.04 15.26 -16.30
C GLN A 122 29.60 13.80 -16.12
N TRP A 123 29.16 13.11 -17.18
CA TRP A 123 28.78 11.72 -17.08
C TRP A 123 30.04 10.87 -16.90
N GLN A 124 30.15 10.18 -15.77
CA GLN A 124 31.18 9.17 -15.62
C GLN A 124 30.83 7.94 -16.44
N ALA A 125 31.81 7.43 -17.19
CA ALA A 125 31.69 6.13 -17.81
C ALA A 125 31.54 5.06 -16.72
N PRO A 126 30.65 4.07 -16.89
CA PRO A 126 30.52 2.99 -15.93
C PRO A 126 31.86 2.25 -15.77
N SER A 127 32.22 1.95 -14.54
CA SER A 127 33.46 1.20 -14.26
C SER A 127 33.41 -0.19 -14.88
N ALA A 128 34.57 -0.76 -15.18
CA ALA A 128 34.65 -2.12 -15.73
C ALA A 128 33.97 -3.16 -14.81
N GLU A 129 34.07 -2.99 -13.49
CA GLU A 129 33.38 -3.81 -12.51
C GLU A 129 31.85 -3.69 -12.64
N LEU A 130 31.33 -2.46 -12.77
CA LEU A 130 29.89 -2.24 -12.91
C LEU A 130 29.34 -2.84 -14.21
N ILE A 131 30.12 -2.78 -15.29
CA ILE A 131 29.76 -3.42 -16.57
C ILE A 131 29.69 -4.95 -16.38
N ALA A 132 30.68 -5.56 -15.75
CA ALA A 132 30.71 -7.00 -15.50
C ALA A 132 29.52 -7.46 -14.63
N GLN A 133 29.23 -6.74 -13.54
CA GLN A 133 28.07 -7.01 -12.69
C GLN A 133 26.74 -6.85 -13.46
N SER A 134 26.63 -5.80 -14.28
CA SER A 134 25.44 -5.57 -15.11
C SER A 134 25.21 -6.72 -16.11
N GLU A 135 26.27 -7.28 -16.67
CA GLU A 135 26.16 -8.47 -17.53
C GLU A 135 25.74 -9.72 -16.78
N GLU A 136 26.24 -9.92 -15.55
CA GLU A 136 25.86 -11.04 -14.70
C GLU A 136 24.36 -10.98 -14.33
N VAL A 137 23.89 -9.81 -13.90
CA VAL A 137 22.47 -9.56 -13.62
C VAL A 137 21.66 -9.85 -14.88
N ARG A 138 22.02 -9.30 -16.04
CA ARG A 138 21.30 -9.56 -17.31
C ARG A 138 21.30 -11.04 -17.69
N LYS A 139 22.37 -11.79 -17.43
CA LYS A 139 22.41 -13.25 -17.64
C LYS A 139 21.44 -13.99 -16.72
N SER A 140 21.31 -13.58 -15.46
CA SER A 140 20.34 -14.17 -14.52
C SER A 140 18.89 -13.87 -14.93
N LEU A 141 18.59 -12.63 -15.31
CA LEU A 141 17.26 -12.22 -15.76
C LEU A 141 16.83 -12.97 -17.03
N ARG A 142 17.75 -13.15 -17.99
CA ARG A 142 17.51 -13.96 -19.19
C ARG A 142 17.21 -15.44 -18.89
N LYS A 143 17.63 -15.94 -17.73
CA LYS A 143 17.32 -17.30 -17.25
C LYS A 143 15.98 -17.38 -16.52
N GLY A 144 15.21 -16.28 -16.45
CA GLY A 144 13.92 -16.22 -15.77
C GLY A 144 14.00 -15.97 -14.26
N MET A 145 15.20 -15.71 -13.74
CA MET A 145 15.41 -15.36 -12.32
C MET A 145 14.94 -13.93 -12.06
N THR A 146 14.34 -13.68 -10.90
CA THR A 146 13.97 -12.31 -10.49
C THR A 146 15.20 -11.53 -10.00
N ILE A 147 15.13 -10.20 -10.02
CA ILE A 147 16.19 -9.32 -9.47
C ILE A 147 16.52 -9.71 -8.02
N PHE A 148 15.50 -9.96 -7.20
CA PHE A 148 15.66 -10.28 -5.78
C PHE A 148 16.32 -11.64 -5.55
N GLU A 149 15.98 -12.63 -6.36
CA GLU A 149 16.63 -13.95 -6.32
C GLU A 149 18.11 -13.87 -6.69
N HIS A 150 18.45 -13.10 -7.72
CA HIS A 150 19.84 -12.92 -8.13
C HIS A 150 20.70 -12.31 -7.00
N PHE A 151 20.24 -11.22 -6.39
CA PHE A 151 20.98 -10.56 -5.31
C PHE A 151 21.01 -11.39 -4.02
N SER A 152 19.91 -12.10 -3.69
CA SER A 152 19.90 -13.04 -2.57
C SER A 152 20.94 -14.16 -2.75
N ALA A 153 21.00 -14.75 -3.94
CA ALA A 153 21.99 -15.78 -4.27
C ALA A 153 23.43 -15.24 -4.27
N GLN A 154 23.64 -14.00 -4.73
CA GLN A 154 24.95 -13.35 -4.68
C GLN A 154 25.42 -13.11 -3.24
N GLN A 155 24.52 -12.69 -2.35
CA GLN A 155 24.81 -12.47 -0.94
C GLN A 155 25.15 -13.79 -0.23
N GLN A 156 24.40 -14.87 -0.51
CA GLN A 156 24.70 -16.21 0.01
C GLN A 156 26.06 -16.73 -0.45
N ARG A 157 26.43 -16.52 -1.72
CA ARG A 157 27.77 -16.88 -2.25
C ARG A 157 28.88 -16.12 -1.52
N ARG A 158 28.75 -14.80 -1.39
CA ARG A 158 29.71 -13.97 -0.65
C ARG A 158 29.86 -14.38 0.81
N ALA A 159 28.76 -14.72 1.48
CA ALA A 159 28.80 -15.18 2.88
C ALA A 159 29.53 -16.53 3.02
N LYS A 160 29.39 -17.42 2.04
CA LYS A 160 30.08 -18.71 2.00
C LYS A 160 31.58 -18.53 1.75
N ASP A 161 31.97 -17.67 0.81
CA ASP A 161 33.38 -17.38 0.51
C ASP A 161 34.12 -16.75 1.70
N HIS A 162 33.41 -16.02 2.58
CA HIS A 162 33.95 -15.48 3.83
C HIS A 162 34.05 -16.50 4.97
N ALA A 163 33.31 -17.61 4.91
CA ALA A 163 33.33 -18.65 5.95
C ALA A 163 34.42 -19.70 5.68
N ASP A 164 34.85 -19.84 4.43
CA ASP A 164 35.88 -20.79 3.99
C ASP A 164 37.31 -20.20 4.03
N HIS A 165 37.48 -18.96 4.52
CA HIS A 165 38.76 -18.27 4.71
C HIS A 165 39.05 -17.99 6.18
#